data_AF-A0A6V8EBF2-F1
#
_entry.id   AF-A0A6V8EBF2-F1
#
_cell.length_a   1.000
_cell.length_b   1.000
_cell.length_c   1.000
_cell.angle_alpha   90.00
_cell.angle_beta   90.00
_cell.angle_gamma   90.00
#
_symmetry.space_group_name_H-M   'P 1'
#
loop_
_entity.id
_entity.type
_entity.pdbx_description
1 polymer ?
#
loop_
_entity_poly.entity_id
_entity_poly.type
_entity_poly.pdbx_seq_one_letter_code
_entity_poly.pdbx_strand_id
1 'polypeptide(L)'
;MMLACAMLGIDIHYAVPKGYEPAEDIVKRASDIAGKNGSKVVATNDPIEAVTDADVVYTDVFISMGEEHMKDKVASFDGFQVNEQLVSNMNNDWKFMHCLPAHRGDEVTDWVMDHKNSIVFDQAENRMWAQMSLLAYLVSIEAWETMGEFMGIA
;
A
#
# COMPACT_ATOMS: atom_id res chain seq x y z
N MET A 1 -0.63 4.03 -3.97
CA MET A 1 0.62 3.31 -3.60
C MET A 1 1.60 3.23 -4.76
N MET A 2 1.23 2.65 -5.91
CA MET A 2 2.10 2.39 -7.07
C MET A 2 3.06 3.52 -7.48
N LEU A 3 2.54 4.74 -7.70
CA LEU A 3 3.39 5.87 -8.08
C LEU A 3 4.41 6.24 -7.00
N ALA A 4 4.04 6.15 -5.72
CA ALA A 4 4.93 6.48 -4.62
C ALA A 4 6.08 5.46 -4.53
N CYS A 5 5.78 4.15 -4.64
CA CYS A 5 6.80 3.10 -4.66
C CYS A 5 7.80 3.34 -5.82
N ALA A 6 7.28 3.55 -7.03
CA ALA A 6 8.11 3.84 -8.19
C ALA A 6 9.00 5.08 -7.98
N MET A 7 8.46 6.17 -7.43
CA MET A 7 9.21 7.40 -7.14
C MET A 7 10.33 7.20 -6.11
N LEU A 8 10.14 6.30 -5.16
CA LEU A 8 11.09 6.00 -4.09
C LEU A 8 12.08 4.87 -4.45
N GLY A 9 11.97 4.27 -5.63
CA GLY A 9 12.80 3.14 -6.03
C GLY A 9 12.45 1.84 -5.30
N ILE A 10 11.18 1.68 -4.90
CA ILE A 10 10.66 0.48 -4.24
C ILE A 10 9.96 -0.39 -5.29
N ASP A 11 10.32 -1.68 -5.33
CA ASP A 11 9.62 -2.67 -6.14
C ASP A 11 8.18 -2.83 -5.66
N ILE A 12 7.22 -2.71 -6.58
CA ILE A 12 5.80 -2.93 -6.28
C ILE A 12 5.23 -4.05 -7.14
N HIS A 13 4.68 -5.05 -6.44
CA HIS A 13 3.87 -6.10 -7.03
C HIS A 13 2.41 -5.82 -6.64
N TYR A 14 1.51 -5.74 -7.61
CA TYR A 14 0.08 -5.56 -7.35
C TYR A 14 -0.72 -6.72 -7.92
N ALA A 15 -1.59 -7.29 -7.08
CA ALA A 15 -2.57 -8.28 -7.47
C ALA A 15 -3.96 -7.66 -7.44
N VAL A 16 -4.72 -7.88 -8.52
CA VAL A 16 -6.15 -7.53 -8.59
C VAL A 16 -6.90 -8.63 -9.34
N PRO A 17 -8.19 -8.86 -9.06
CA PRO A 17 -9.01 -9.73 -9.89
C PRO A 17 -9.06 -9.22 -11.34
N LYS A 18 -9.24 -10.14 -12.29
CA LYS A 18 -9.36 -9.77 -13.71
C LYS A 18 -10.54 -8.82 -13.94
N GLY A 19 -10.32 -7.75 -14.68
CA GLY A 19 -11.33 -6.71 -14.94
C GLY A 19 -11.35 -5.59 -13.91
N TYR A 20 -10.50 -5.63 -12.89
CA TYR A 20 -10.32 -4.59 -11.86
C TYR A 20 -8.94 -3.94 -11.94
N GLU A 21 -8.30 -3.98 -13.11
CA GLU A 21 -6.98 -3.39 -13.33
C GLU A 21 -7.00 -1.86 -13.13
N PRO A 22 -5.91 -1.28 -12.57
CA PRO A 22 -5.75 0.16 -12.54
C PRO A 22 -5.73 0.76 -13.94
N ALA A 23 -6.06 2.04 -14.06
CA ALA A 23 -6.02 2.75 -15.33
C ALA A 23 -4.64 2.62 -16.01
N GLU A 24 -4.64 2.26 -17.30
CA GLU A 24 -3.42 1.92 -18.05
C GLU A 24 -2.40 3.07 -18.09
N ASP A 25 -2.88 4.31 -18.13
CA ASP A 25 -2.03 5.50 -18.12
C ASP A 25 -1.27 5.66 -16.79
N ILE A 26 -1.91 5.30 -15.67
CA ILE A 26 -1.28 5.27 -14.34
C ILE A 26 -0.24 4.16 -14.25
N VAL A 27 -0.57 2.96 -14.72
CA VAL A 27 0.38 1.82 -14.74
C VAL A 27 1.60 2.18 -15.58
N LYS A 28 1.39 2.70 -16.79
CA LYS A 28 2.47 3.13 -17.67
C LYS A 28 3.34 4.19 -17.01
N ARG A 29 2.72 5.22 -16.41
CA ARG A 29 3.46 6.27 -15.70
C ARG A 29 4.30 5.71 -14.56
N ALA A 30 3.78 4.77 -13.78
CA ALA A 30 4.53 4.14 -12.70
C ALA A 30 5.71 3.32 -13.22
N SER A 31 5.50 2.51 -14.26
CA SER A 31 6.57 1.72 -14.90
C SER A 31 7.69 2.61 -15.45
N ASP A 32 7.35 3.74 -16.09
CA ASP A 32 8.32 4.70 -16.61
C ASP A 32 9.16 5.34 -15.49
N ILE A 33 8.55 5.62 -14.34
CA ILE A 33 9.25 6.16 -13.16
C ILE A 33 10.13 5.08 -12.52
N ALA A 34 9.59 3.88 -12.34
CA ALA A 34 10.28 2.76 -11.72
C ALA A 34 11.57 2.40 -12.48
N GLY A 35 11.50 2.32 -13.81
CA GLY A 35 12.66 2.07 -14.66
C GLY A 35 13.77 3.13 -14.55
N LYS A 36 13.43 4.39 -14.25
CA LYS A 36 14.42 5.45 -14.00
C LYS A 36 15.05 5.36 -12.62
N ASN A 37 14.29 4.84 -11.64
CA ASN A 37 14.69 4.73 -10.24
C ASN A 37 15.24 3.34 -9.87
N GLY A 38 15.43 2.44 -10.84
CA GLY A 38 15.98 1.12 -10.61
C GLY A 38 15.03 0.15 -9.90
N SER A 39 13.72 0.39 -9.96
CA SER A 39 12.67 -0.46 -9.39
C SER A 39 11.73 -1.02 -10.46
N LYS A 40 10.81 -1.88 -10.04
CA LYS A 40 9.87 -2.59 -10.90
C LYS A 40 8.42 -2.36 -10.48
N VAL A 41 7.55 -2.37 -11.48
CA VAL A 41 6.10 -2.47 -11.31
C VAL A 41 5.68 -3.79 -11.95
N VAL A 42 5.20 -4.73 -11.14
CA VAL A 42 4.79 -6.07 -11.56
C VAL A 42 3.30 -6.24 -11.32
N ALA A 43 2.59 -6.63 -12.36
CA ALA A 43 1.16 -6.91 -12.31
C ALA A 43 0.92 -8.42 -12.28
N THR A 44 -0.01 -8.87 -11.45
CA THR A 44 -0.51 -10.24 -11.48
C THR A 44 -2.00 -10.28 -11.13
N ASN A 45 -2.65 -11.41 -11.38
CA ASN A 45 -3.98 -11.71 -10.85
C ASN A 45 -3.92 -12.76 -9.74
N ASP A 46 -2.73 -13.18 -9.31
CA ASP A 46 -2.54 -14.14 -8.21
C ASP A 46 -1.97 -13.42 -6.98
N PRO A 47 -2.71 -13.34 -5.86
CA PRO A 47 -2.23 -12.69 -4.65
C PRO A 47 -1.02 -13.41 -4.03
N ILE A 48 -0.87 -14.73 -4.20
CA ILE A 48 0.30 -15.48 -3.70
C ILE A 48 1.55 -15.04 -4.47
N GLU A 49 1.47 -14.92 -5.79
CA GLU A 49 2.58 -14.43 -6.61
C GLU A 49 2.98 -13.00 -6.21
N ALA A 50 2.01 -12.14 -5.89
CA ALA A 50 2.30 -10.75 -5.50
C ALA A 50 3.00 -10.63 -4.14
N VAL A 51 2.71 -11.52 -3.19
CA VAL A 51 3.31 -11.47 -1.84
C VAL A 51 4.56 -12.33 -1.68
N THR A 52 4.87 -13.19 -2.65
CA THR A 52 6.07 -14.04 -2.60
C THR A 52 7.32 -13.17 -2.53
N ASP A 53 8.17 -13.42 -1.54
CA ASP A 53 9.38 -12.64 -1.23
C ASP A 53 9.14 -11.16 -0.89
N ALA A 54 7.90 -10.75 -0.60
CA ALA A 54 7.58 -9.38 -0.22
C ALA A 54 7.86 -9.09 1.27
N ASP A 55 8.33 -7.88 1.57
CA ASP A 55 8.55 -7.40 2.93
C ASP A 55 7.33 -6.69 3.53
N VAL A 56 6.47 -6.12 2.69
CA VAL A 56 5.28 -5.36 3.12
C VAL A 56 4.11 -5.72 2.22
N VAL A 57 2.96 -6.04 2.83
CA VAL A 57 1.69 -6.21 2.13
C VAL A 57 0.72 -5.12 2.56
N TYR A 58 0.12 -4.48 1.56
CA TYR A 58 -0.87 -3.42 1.75
C TYR A 58 -2.16 -3.84 1.05
N THR A 59 -3.27 -3.82 1.80
CA THR A 59 -4.61 -4.01 1.22
C THR A 59 -5.53 -2.84 1.57
N ASP A 60 -6.66 -2.78 0.90
CA ASP A 60 -7.74 -1.82 1.15
C ASP A 60 -9.08 -2.56 1.03
N VAL A 61 -10.15 -1.88 1.44
CA VAL A 61 -11.52 -2.39 1.35
C VAL A 61 -11.87 -2.81 -0.08
N PHE A 62 -12.48 -3.99 -0.25
CA PHE A 62 -12.86 -4.49 -1.57
C PHE A 62 -14.00 -3.68 -2.20
N ILE A 63 -14.93 -3.19 -1.38
CA ILE A 63 -16.00 -2.29 -1.79
C ILE A 63 -15.57 -0.86 -1.44
N SER A 64 -15.32 -0.04 -2.45
CA SER A 64 -14.97 1.37 -2.24
C SER A 64 -16.18 2.16 -1.76
N MET A 65 -15.95 3.31 -1.12
CA MET A 65 -17.03 4.26 -0.83
C MET A 65 -17.74 4.67 -2.13
N GLY A 66 -19.07 4.56 -2.16
CA GLY A 66 -19.91 4.80 -3.34
C GLY A 66 -20.18 3.57 -4.21
N GLU A 67 -19.55 2.43 -3.91
CA GLU A 67 -19.72 1.17 -4.63
C GLU A 67 -20.58 0.14 -3.86
N GLU A 68 -21.28 0.56 -2.79
CA GLU A 68 -22.00 -0.34 -1.87
C GLU A 68 -23.13 -1.14 -2.54
N HIS A 69 -23.55 -0.70 -3.73
CA HIS A 69 -24.54 -1.36 -4.57
C HIS A 69 -23.96 -2.55 -5.37
N MET A 70 -22.63 -2.65 -5.53
CA MET A 70 -21.95 -3.69 -6.29
C MET A 70 -21.65 -4.94 -5.44
N LYS A 71 -22.71 -5.61 -4.99
CA LYS A 71 -22.59 -6.80 -4.11
C LYS A 71 -21.77 -7.94 -4.72
N ASP A 72 -21.78 -8.07 -6.05
CA ASP A 72 -21.04 -9.12 -6.76
C ASP A 72 -19.53 -8.86 -6.81
N LYS A 73 -19.08 -7.64 -6.47
CA LYS A 73 -17.67 -7.28 -6.44
C LYS A 73 -16.89 -8.14 -5.45
N VAL A 74 -17.42 -8.36 -4.25
CA VAL A 74 -16.75 -9.14 -3.20
C VAL A 74 -16.42 -10.55 -3.67
N ALA A 75 -17.33 -11.20 -4.41
CA ALA A 75 -17.09 -12.53 -4.95
C ALA A 75 -15.94 -12.56 -5.98
N SER A 76 -15.64 -11.43 -6.64
CA SER A 76 -14.49 -11.33 -7.54
C SER A 76 -13.15 -11.32 -6.80
N PHE A 77 -13.15 -10.94 -5.51
CA PHE A 77 -11.98 -10.91 -4.65
C PHE A 77 -11.79 -12.20 -3.84
N ASP A 78 -12.49 -13.29 -4.22
CA ASP A 78 -12.23 -14.59 -3.62
C ASP A 78 -10.74 -14.97 -3.78
N GLY A 79 -10.11 -15.36 -2.66
CA GLY A 79 -8.67 -15.62 -2.58
C GLY A 79 -7.77 -14.41 -2.34
N PHE A 80 -8.28 -13.16 -2.36
CA PHE A 80 -7.46 -11.94 -2.14
C PHE A 80 -7.39 -11.48 -0.69
N GLN A 81 -8.08 -12.13 0.24
CA GLN A 81 -8.03 -11.79 1.66
C GLN A 81 -6.60 -11.93 2.20
N VAL A 82 -6.10 -10.89 2.87
CA VAL A 82 -4.84 -10.97 3.60
C VAL A 82 -5.07 -11.75 4.89
N ASN A 83 -4.65 -13.02 4.87
CA ASN A 83 -4.78 -13.96 5.97
C ASN A 83 -3.44 -14.65 6.28
N GLU A 84 -3.44 -15.48 7.33
CA GLU A 84 -2.31 -16.27 7.82
C GLU A 84 -1.63 -17.07 6.71
N GLN A 85 -2.43 -17.68 5.84
CA GLN A 85 -1.92 -18.49 4.74
C GLN A 85 -1.24 -17.60 3.69
N LEU A 86 -1.82 -16.46 3.33
CA LEU A 86 -1.23 -15.55 2.35
C LEU A 86 0.11 -15.01 2.86
N VAL A 87 0.13 -14.45 4.08
CA VAL A 87 1.35 -13.86 4.67
C VAL A 87 2.43 -14.91 4.99
N SER A 88 2.08 -16.20 5.03
CA SER A 88 3.07 -17.28 5.17
C SER A 88 3.98 -17.46 3.95
N ASN A 89 3.62 -16.87 2.79
CA ASN A 89 4.44 -16.88 1.58
C ASN A 89 5.39 -15.66 1.49
N MET A 90 5.29 -14.72 2.43
CA MET A 90 6.12 -13.51 2.48
C MET A 90 7.48 -13.78 3.16
N ASN A 91 8.38 -12.80 3.10
CA ASN A 91 9.62 -12.84 3.86
C ASN A 91 9.38 -12.92 5.37
N ASN A 92 10.39 -13.41 6.09
CA ASN A 92 10.43 -13.26 7.54
C ASN A 92 10.39 -11.77 7.91
N ASP A 93 9.74 -11.44 9.03
CA ASP A 93 9.56 -10.05 9.49
C ASP A 93 8.72 -9.14 8.56
N TRP A 94 7.87 -9.73 7.73
CA TRP A 94 6.87 -9.01 6.93
C TRP A 94 6.11 -7.95 7.73
N LYS A 95 5.59 -6.92 7.07
CA LYS A 95 4.70 -5.91 7.65
C LYS A 95 3.35 -5.87 6.94
N PHE A 96 2.30 -5.66 7.72
CA PHE A 96 0.96 -5.44 7.19
C PHE A 96 0.54 -3.99 7.36
N MET A 97 -0.01 -3.42 6.29
CA MET A 97 -0.50 -2.04 6.19
C MET A 97 -1.94 -2.00 5.65
N HIS A 98 -2.72 -1.04 6.12
CA HIS A 98 -4.10 -0.80 5.72
C HIS A 98 -4.50 0.65 6.00
N CYS A 99 -5.22 1.32 5.08
CA CYS A 99 -5.58 2.74 5.24
C CYS A 99 -6.63 3.03 6.31
N LEU A 100 -7.44 2.03 6.65
CA LEU A 100 -8.60 2.08 7.56
C LEU A 100 -9.77 2.92 7.00
N PRO A 101 -11.01 2.63 7.44
CA PRO A 101 -11.41 1.50 8.28
C PRO A 101 -11.28 0.15 7.55
N ALA A 102 -10.95 -0.91 8.29
CA ALA A 102 -10.88 -2.27 7.75
C ALA A 102 -12.18 -3.05 8.06
N HIS A 103 -12.64 -3.86 7.11
CA HIS A 103 -13.66 -4.89 7.26
C HIS A 103 -12.99 -6.24 7.53
N ARG A 104 -12.79 -6.50 8.83
CA ARG A 104 -12.29 -7.80 9.31
C ARG A 104 -13.21 -8.93 8.84
N GLY A 105 -12.61 -9.97 8.26
CA GLY A 105 -13.31 -11.10 7.65
C GLY A 105 -13.55 -10.96 6.14
N ASP A 106 -13.38 -9.77 5.58
CA ASP A 106 -13.45 -9.52 4.14
C ASP A 106 -12.03 -9.38 3.55
N GLU A 107 -11.43 -8.20 3.55
CA GLU A 107 -10.08 -7.99 2.97
C GLU A 107 -8.93 -8.45 3.87
N VAL A 108 -9.17 -8.62 5.16
CA VAL A 108 -8.15 -8.99 6.15
C VAL A 108 -8.74 -9.85 7.28
N THR A 109 -7.99 -10.83 7.80
CA THR A 109 -8.40 -11.56 9.00
C THR A 109 -8.13 -10.80 10.29
N ASP A 110 -8.89 -11.10 11.34
CA ASP A 110 -8.63 -10.56 12.68
C ASP A 110 -7.19 -10.81 13.14
N TRP A 111 -6.69 -12.02 12.86
CA TRP A 111 -5.34 -12.41 13.22
C TRP A 111 -4.30 -11.51 12.58
N VAL A 112 -4.38 -11.24 11.27
CA VAL A 112 -3.40 -10.39 10.57
C VAL A 112 -3.49 -8.96 11.11
N MET A 113 -4.71 -8.46 11.30
CA MET A 113 -4.98 -7.10 11.78
C MET A 113 -4.36 -6.83 13.18
N ASP A 114 -4.40 -7.82 14.08
CA ASP A 114 -3.90 -7.75 15.45
C ASP A 114 -2.50 -8.36 15.64
N HIS A 115 -1.89 -8.89 14.57
CA HIS A 115 -0.57 -9.51 14.64
C HIS A 115 0.51 -8.48 14.96
N LYS A 116 1.61 -8.90 15.61
CA LYS A 116 2.76 -8.04 15.93
C LYS A 116 3.43 -7.35 14.72
N ASN A 117 3.16 -7.86 13.51
CA ASN A 117 3.68 -7.32 12.26
C ASN A 117 2.72 -6.32 11.60
N SER A 118 1.51 -6.17 12.13
CA SER A 118 0.57 -5.13 11.75
C SER A 118 1.05 -3.79 12.27
N ILE A 119 1.31 -2.85 11.35
CA ILE A 119 1.77 -1.48 11.65
C ILE A 119 0.70 -0.44 11.30
N VAL A 120 -0.55 -0.86 11.22
CA VAL A 120 -1.69 -0.05 10.75
C VAL A 120 -1.95 1.20 11.59
N PHE A 121 -1.69 1.15 12.90
CA PHE A 121 -1.85 2.29 13.79
C PHE A 121 -0.66 3.24 13.70
N ASP A 122 0.56 2.73 13.59
CA ASP A 122 1.75 3.56 13.32
C ASP A 122 1.60 4.26 11.96
N GLN A 123 1.11 3.54 10.94
CA GLN A 123 0.77 4.10 9.64
C GLN A 123 -0.28 5.22 9.76
N ALA A 124 -1.36 4.99 10.52
CA ALA A 124 -2.42 5.98 10.71
C ALA A 124 -1.90 7.24 11.43
N GLU A 125 -1.08 7.08 12.46
CA GLU A 125 -0.44 8.19 13.18
C GLU A 125 0.48 9.00 12.26
N ASN A 126 1.25 8.32 11.41
CA ASN A 126 2.17 8.97 10.46
C ASN A 126 1.49 9.91 9.46
N ARG A 127 0.17 9.81 9.28
CA ARG A 127 -0.61 10.79 8.53
C ARG A 127 -0.63 12.18 9.19
N MET A 128 -0.50 12.30 10.51
CA MET A 128 -0.39 13.62 11.12
C MET A 128 0.94 14.28 10.74
N TRP A 129 2.03 13.54 10.89
CA TRP A 129 3.38 14.03 10.67
C TRP A 129 3.65 14.37 9.20
N ALA A 130 3.19 13.54 8.27
CA ALA A 130 3.30 13.81 6.83
C ALA A 130 2.56 15.11 6.44
N GLN A 131 1.38 15.34 7.02
CA GLN A 131 0.55 16.51 6.72
C GLN A 131 1.17 17.79 7.31
N MET A 132 1.74 17.70 8.52
CA MET A 132 2.49 18.82 9.12
C MET A 132 3.70 19.20 8.25
N SER A 133 4.46 18.22 7.78
CA SER A 133 5.61 18.45 6.89
C SER A 133 5.18 19.11 5.57
N LEU A 134 4.10 18.61 4.96
CA LEU A 134 3.56 19.19 3.72
C LEU A 134 3.07 20.63 3.91
N LEU A 135 2.39 20.93 5.02
CA LEU A 135 1.94 22.28 5.32
C LEU A 135 3.12 23.23 5.56
N ALA A 136 4.13 22.80 6.30
CA ALA A 136 5.34 23.59 6.50
C ALA A 136 5.99 23.91 5.15
N TYR A 137 6.19 22.91 4.28
CA TYR A 137 6.74 23.08 2.93
C TYR A 137 5.97 24.09 2.09
N LEU A 138 4.62 24.04 2.12
CA LEU A 138 3.77 24.92 1.31
C LEU A 138 3.67 26.36 1.86
N VAL A 139 3.82 26.55 3.17
CA VAL A 139 3.67 27.86 3.83
C VAL A 139 5.00 28.60 3.96
N SER A 140 6.09 27.92 4.30
CA SER A 140 7.44 28.47 4.36
C SER A 140 8.47 27.36 4.13
N ILE A 141 9.11 27.42 2.97
CA ILE A 141 10.17 26.49 2.60
C ILE A 141 11.36 26.59 3.56
N GLU A 142 11.68 27.80 4.04
CA GLU A 142 12.79 28.04 4.95
C GLU A 142 12.56 27.36 6.31
N ALA A 143 11.32 27.40 6.82
CA ALA A 143 10.97 26.70 8.05
C ALA A 143 11.04 25.18 7.88
N TRP A 144 10.64 24.67 6.71
CA TRP A 144 10.73 23.25 6.38
C TRP A 144 12.19 22.78 6.26
N GLU A 145 13.04 23.54 5.56
CA GLU A 145 14.48 23.28 5.43
C GLU A 145 15.18 23.32 6.80
N THR A 146 14.88 24.34 7.63
CA THR A 146 15.43 24.45 9.00
C THR A 146 15.06 23.24 9.86
N MET A 147 13.83 22.73 9.72
CA MET A 147 13.43 21.50 10.43
C MET A 147 14.21 20.28 9.92
N GLY A 148 14.44 20.19 8.60
CA GLY A 148 15.29 19.16 7.99
C GLY A 148 16.72 19.18 8.54
N GLU A 149 17.32 20.37 8.67
CA GLU A 149 18.64 20.55 9.27
C GLU A 149 18.65 20.11 10.75
N PHE A 150 17.65 20.53 11.53
CA PHE A 150 17.52 20.16 12.94
C PHE A 150 17.38 18.63 13.14
N MET A 151 16.69 17.96 12.22
CA MET A 151 16.50 16.51 12.22
C MET A 151 17.69 15.74 11.62
N GLY A 152 18.66 16.42 11.00
CA GLY A 152 19.83 15.80 10.37
C GLY A 152 19.52 15.01 9.09
N ILE A 153 18.49 15.42 8.34
CA ILE A 153 18.01 14.76 7.12
C ILE A 153 18.14 15.64 5.86
N ALA A 154 18.72 16.84 5.99
CA ALA A 154 18.98 17.80 4.91
C ALA A 154 20.40 17.67 4.36
#